data_AF-A0A7C9NDF0-F1
#
_entry.id   AF-A0A7C9NDF0-F1
#
_cell.length_a   1.000
_cell.length_b   1.000
_cell.length_c   1.000
_cell.angle_alpha   90.00
_cell.angle_beta   90.00
_cell.angle_gamma   90.00
#
_symmetry.space_group_name_H-M   'P 1'
#
loop_
_entity.id
_entity.type
_entity.pdbx_description
1 polymer ?
#
loop_
_entity_poly.entity_id
_entity_poly.type
_entity_poly.pdbx_seq_one_letter_code
_entity_poly.pdbx_strand_id
1 'polypeptide(L)' 'MQRQLAALSPENLDLIETVARTGSMAAAARELGLVPSALTYRVRQVEDALDVLLFDRSSRRARLTPAGTE' A
#
# COMPACT_ATOMS: atom_id res chain seq x y z
N MET A 1 7.72 -17.72 -8.09
CA MET A 1 6.36 -18.07 -7.65
C MET A 1 6.09 -17.77 -6.17
N GLN A 2 6.98 -18.08 -5.21
CA GLN A 2 6.69 -17.86 -3.77
C GLN A 2 6.56 -16.38 -3.32
N ARG A 3 7.09 -15.42 -4.09
CA ARG A 3 7.12 -14.00 -3.71
C ARG A 3 5.75 -13.30 -3.78
N GLN A 4 4.84 -13.78 -4.63
CA GLN A 4 3.49 -13.20 -4.78
C GLN A 4 2.57 -13.53 -3.59
N LEU A 5 2.68 -14.73 -3.01
CA LEU A 5 1.87 -15.11 -1.84
C LEU A 5 2.22 -14.28 -0.60
N ALA A 6 3.50 -13.93 -0.42
CA ALA A 6 3.94 -13.06 0.66
C ALA A 6 3.46 -11.60 0.49
N ALA A 7 3.25 -11.15 -0.76
CA ALA A 7 2.73 -9.81 -1.03
C ALA A 7 1.27 -9.68 -0.60
N LEU A 8 0.49 -10.75 -0.71
CA LEU A 8 -0.93 -10.84 -0.35
C LEU A 8 -1.16 -11.32 1.10
N SER A 9 -0.15 -11.20 1.97
CA SER A 9 -0.30 -11.51 3.40
C SER A 9 -1.36 -10.61 4.05
N PRO A 10 -2.09 -11.08 5.09
CA PRO A 10 -3.08 -10.27 5.80
C PRO A 10 -2.56 -8.92 6.26
N GLU A 11 -1.31 -8.85 6.75
CA GLU A 11 -0.70 -7.59 7.19
C GLU A 11 -0.44 -6.57 6.07
N ASN A 12 -0.36 -7.03 4.82
CA ASN A 12 -0.16 -6.16 3.66
C ASN A 12 -1.51 -5.69 3.10
N LEU A 13 -2.53 -6.55 3.16
CA LEU A 13 -3.90 -6.19 2.79
C LEU A 13 -4.46 -5.12 3.74
N ASP A 14 -4.30 -5.31 5.06
CA ASP A 14 -4.70 -4.32 6.08
C ASP A 14 -3.98 -2.97 5.88
N LEU A 15 -2.71 -3.02 5.50
CA LEU A 15 -1.92 -1.84 5.17
C LEU A 15 -2.50 -1.10 3.95
N ILE A 16 -2.79 -1.80 2.86
CA ILE A 16 -3.36 -1.24 1.63
C ILE A 16 -4.74 -0.64 1.92
N GLU A 17 -5.60 -1.36 2.63
CA GLU A 17 -6.92 -0.89 3.03
C GLU A 17 -6.83 0.41 3.85
N THR A 18 -5.92 0.45 4.82
CA THR A 18 -5.73 1.63 5.67
C THR A 18 -5.22 2.83 4.86
N VAL A 19 -4.34 2.62 3.87
CA VAL A 19 -3.93 3.70 2.94
C VAL A 19 -5.11 4.17 2.09
N ALA A 20 -5.91 3.27 1.55
CA ALA A 20 -7.08 3.61 0.74
C ALA A 20 -8.12 4.40 1.54
N ARG A 21 -8.41 3.96 2.76
CA ARG A 21 -9.38 4.61 3.67
C ARG A 21 -8.92 5.99 4.13
N THR A 22 -7.64 6.14 4.47
CA THR A 22 -7.10 7.43 4.96
C THR A 22 -6.75 8.40 3.84
N GLY A 23 -6.55 7.89 2.61
CA GLY A 23 -6.14 8.67 1.45
C GLY A 23 -4.75 9.31 1.58
N SER A 24 -3.92 8.85 2.53
CA SER A 24 -2.58 9.40 2.79
C SER A 24 -1.66 8.38 3.46
N MET A 25 -0.48 8.16 2.87
CA MET A 25 0.57 7.32 3.46
C MET A 25 0.95 7.79 4.87
N ALA A 26 1.03 9.11 5.10
CA ALA A 26 1.37 9.63 6.41
C ALA A 26 0.26 9.42 7.44
N ALA A 27 -1.01 9.48 7.03
CA ALA A 27 -2.15 9.24 7.92
C ALA A 27 -2.28 7.75 8.28
N ALA A 28 -2.22 6.88 7.26
CA ALA A 28 -2.20 5.42 7.46
C ALA A 28 -1.05 4.96 8.35
N ALA A 29 0.15 5.51 8.17
CA ALA A 29 1.29 5.14 9.00
C ALA A 29 1.06 5.47 10.48
N ARG A 30 0.49 6.65 10.77
CA ARG A 30 0.15 7.04 12.15
C ARG A 30 -0.89 6.12 12.75
N GLU A 31 -1.90 5.73 11.97
CA GLU A 31 -2.97 4.85 12.44
C GLU A 31 -2.45 3.44 12.75
N LEU A 32 -1.52 2.93 11.94
CA LEU A 32 -0.89 1.62 12.12
C LEU A 32 0.30 1.63 13.10
N GLY A 33 0.61 2.76 13.74
CA GLY A 33 1.76 2.89 14.64
C GLY A 33 3.12 2.75 13.94
N LEU A 34 3.18 3.03 12.65
CA LEU A 34 4.38 2.93 11.81
C LEU A 34 4.97 4.32 11.52
N VAL A 35 6.27 4.36 11.22
CA VAL A 35 6.87 5.53 10.59
C VAL A 35 6.47 5.61 9.11
N PRO A 36 6.21 6.81 8.53
CA PRO A 36 5.73 6.94 7.15
C PRO A 36 6.61 6.28 6.08
N SER A 37 7.93 6.29 6.27
CA SER A 37 8.89 5.64 5.37
C SER A 37 8.72 4.13 5.34
N ALA A 38 8.46 3.49 6.49
CA ALA A 38 8.26 2.05 6.59
C ALA A 38 6.98 1.62 5.87
N LEU A 39 5.89 2.37 6.05
CA LEU A 39 4.64 2.13 5.33
C LEU A 39 4.86 2.24 3.80
N THR A 40 5.49 3.34 3.36
CA THR A 40 5.77 3.58 1.93
C THR A 40 6.61 2.45 1.34
N TYR A 41 7.61 1.97 2.08
CA TYR A 41 8.45 0.87 1.65
C TYR A 41 7.67 -0.44 1.52
N ARG A 42 6.81 -0.77 2.49
CA ARG A 42 5.96 -1.98 2.43
C ARG A 42 4.98 -1.93 1.26
N VAL A 43 4.32 -0.79 1.00
CA VAL A 43 3.47 -0.63 -0.20
C VAL A 43 4.28 -0.92 -1.47
N ARG A 44 5.48 -0.35 -1.60
CA ARG A 44 6.34 -0.59 -2.76
C ARG A 44 6.70 -2.07 -2.92
N GLN A 45 7.02 -2.78 -1.84
CA GLN A 45 7.30 -4.20 -1.92
C GLN A 45 6.11 -5.01 -2.45
N VAL A 46 4.89 -4.63 -2.07
CA VAL A 46 3.68 -5.28 -2.58
C VAL A 46 3.49 -4.95 -4.05
N GLU A 47 3.58 -3.67 -4.43
CA GLU A 47 3.50 -3.23 -5.83
C GLU A 47 4.54 -3.93 -6.72
N ASP A 48 5.80 -4.01 -6.27
CA ASP A 48 6.90 -4.68 -6.98
C ASP A 48 6.67 -6.19 -7.11
N ALA A 49 6.07 -6.82 -6.10
CA ALA A 49 5.78 -8.25 -6.12
C ALA A 49 4.57 -8.60 -7.01
N LEU A 50 3.64 -7.67 -7.17
CA LEU A 50 2.48 -7.78 -8.06
C LEU A 50 2.75 -7.23 -9.47
N ASP A 51 3.89 -6.58 -9.68
CA ASP A 51 4.26 -5.87 -10.91
C ASP A 51 3.20 -4.83 -11.34
N VAL A 52 2.62 -4.13 -10.35
CA VAL A 52 1.59 -3.12 -10.57
C VAL A 52 1.63 -2.03 -9.52
N LEU A 53 1.32 -0.79 -9.92
CA LEU A 53 1.11 0.31 -8.98
C LEU A 53 -0.32 0.23 -8.45
N LEU A 54 -0.48 0.15 -7.12
CA LEU A 54 -1.79 0.13 -6.46
C LEU A 54 -2.26 1.54 -6.12
N PHE A 55 -1.32 2.48 -5.94
CA PHE A 55 -1.64 3.87 -5.63
C PHE A 55 -1.03 4.86 -6.64
N ASP A 56 -1.85 5.84 -7.04
CA ASP A 56 -1.39 7.00 -7.80
C ASP A 56 -0.62 7.96 -6.87
N ARG A 57 0.64 8.22 -7.24
CA ARG A 57 1.58 9.08 -6.51
C ARG A 57 1.74 10.46 -7.13
N SER A 58 1.09 10.75 -8.25
CA SER A 58 1.12 12.06 -8.91
C SER A 58 0.38 13.14 -8.09
N SER A 59 -0.50 12.71 -7.19
CA SER A 59 -1.31 13.58 -6.35
C SER A 59 -0.84 13.56 -4.90
N ARG A 60 -1.07 14.65 -4.14
CA ARG A 60 -0.79 14.70 -2.68
C ARG A 60 -1.63 13.71 -1.86
N ARG A 61 -2.62 13.06 -2.48
CA ARG A 61 -3.49 12.06 -1.86
C ARG A 61 -3.13 10.68 -2.42
N ALA A 62 -3.07 9.68 -1.56
CA ALA A 62 -2.98 8.29 -1.99
C ALA A 62 -4.35 7.89 -2.54
N ARG A 63 -4.45 7.73 -3.86
CA ARG A 63 -5.67 7.26 -4.54
C ARG A 63 -5.37 5.90 -5.15
N LEU A 64 -6.32 4.97 -5.06
CA LEU A 64 -6.18 3.69 -5.73
C LEU A 64 -6.10 3.90 -7.25
N THR A 65 -5.23 3.14 -7.89
CA THR A 65 -5.24 2.94 -9.35
C THR A 65 -6.39 1.99 -9.72
N PRO A 66 -6.72 1.81 -11.01
CA PRO A 66 -7.66 0.77 -11.42
C PRO A 66 -7.28 -0.63 -10.87
N ALA A 67 -6.00 -0.98 -10.92
CA ALA A 67 -5.51 -2.25 -10.36
C ALA A 67 -5.66 -2.36 -8.83
N GLY A 68 -5.66 -1.23 -8.11
CA GLY A 68 -5.92 -1.21 -6.68
C GLY A 68 -7.40 -1.40 -6.31
N THR A 69 -8.32 -1.38 -7.29
CA THR A 69 -9.76 -1.52 -7.08
C THR A 69 -10.36 -2.85 -7.54
N GLU A 70 -9.59 -3.66 -8.27
CA GLU A 70 -9.98 -5.01 -8.72
C GLU A 70 -9.89 -6.02 -7.56
#